data_AF-A0A9N8HVB6-F1
#
_entry.id   AF-A0A9N8HVB6-F1
#
_cell.length_a   1.000
_cell.length_b   1.000
_cell.length_c   1.000
_cell.angle_alpha   90.00
_cell.angle_beta   90.00
_cell.angle_gamma   90.00
#
_symmetry.space_group_name_H-M   'P 1'
#
loop_
_entity.id
_entity.type
_entity.pdbx_description
1 polymer ?
#
loop_
_entity_poly.entity_id
_entity_poly.type
_entity_poly.pdbx_seq_one_letter_code
_entity_poly.pdbx_strand_id
1 'polypeptide(L)'
;MSIIRRPNKPAPLLEEGGEQSSTVSTDSSFAGNGKPAPSTYLSLEDLPVGEGVFSKIWEFDPTPDTLKTLLTGLTVAGLVYMVFSVFLWTDIVGVDGSWDESHGFERYSFWAFPQLMAVALGLPSERLYNLLFLTYGAYFLLLAADLVLGSASSPNDNRTHPWPKSWKTDNTLCYHDMFCEPTRFGRLLRRPGNTLSNVNYMLSAACVSFSTFSGNENVFWMGDALFGAMLFLLGIFSNLWHASNAPWTQYADLWSMDSCILYLIIRHVCFGALSFMLKSVTTNRALAQQVAGMANYVIFAAVVFALGKLQWALFQKGWLHSQCPFSARSRLHGKSCFFGGGQLDCHVTTICYFAAMPVGYTAVPTLIQVCLIGSTGSVSAANWAFWSLIIGWIYRLWDRWVLDGCVFMKYFTAPGKPTLFHTIGAALFSPTASLHFFTGITLLAAYTHARSLEEYV
;
A
#
# COMPACT_ATOMS: atom_id res chain seq x y z
N MET A 1 21.93 -37.28 5.90
CA MET A 1 22.68 -37.16 4.63
C MET A 1 21.74 -36.64 3.56
N SER A 2 21.68 -35.33 3.40
CA SER A 2 20.96 -34.68 2.29
C SER A 2 21.95 -33.77 1.59
N ILE A 3 22.09 -33.96 0.29
CA ILE A 3 23.06 -33.28 -0.56
C ILE A 3 22.59 -31.83 -0.73
N ILE A 4 23.22 -30.92 0.00
CA ILE A 4 23.08 -29.48 -0.18
C ILE A 4 23.73 -29.13 -1.52
N ARG A 5 22.91 -28.94 -2.56
CA ARG A 5 23.36 -28.32 -3.81
C ARG A 5 23.78 -26.88 -3.51
N ARG A 6 25.06 -26.58 -3.74
CA ARG A 6 25.59 -25.20 -3.68
C ARG A 6 24.87 -24.35 -4.74
N PRO A 7 24.48 -23.11 -4.43
CA PRO A 7 24.03 -22.18 -5.45
C PRO A 7 25.19 -21.84 -6.39
N ASN A 8 24.90 -21.84 -7.69
CA ASN A 8 25.83 -21.42 -8.73
C ASN A 8 26.40 -20.03 -8.41
N LYS A 9 27.72 -19.88 -8.56
CA LYS A 9 28.40 -18.59 -8.48
C LYS A 9 27.70 -17.59 -9.42
N PRO A 10 27.46 -16.33 -8.99
CA PRO A 10 27.06 -15.29 -9.91
C PRO A 10 28.15 -15.10 -10.97
N ALA A 11 27.73 -14.92 -12.21
CA ALA A 11 28.61 -14.62 -13.34
C ALA A 11 29.46 -13.38 -13.01
N PRO A 12 30.75 -13.35 -13.39
CA PRO A 12 31.58 -12.18 -13.19
C PRO A 12 31.00 -11.00 -13.99
N LEU A 13 30.91 -9.85 -13.32
CA LEU A 13 30.68 -8.56 -13.95
C LEU A 13 31.80 -8.34 -14.96
N LEU A 14 31.43 -8.21 -16.23
CA LEU A 14 32.34 -7.81 -17.29
C LEU A 14 32.81 -6.39 -17.00
N GLU A 15 34.11 -6.24 -16.79
CA GLU A 15 34.80 -4.96 -16.82
C GLU A 15 34.71 -4.40 -18.25
N GLU A 16 34.22 -3.17 -18.35
CA GLU A 16 34.29 -2.38 -19.58
C GLU A 16 35.76 -2.05 -19.88
N GLY A 17 36.23 -2.48 -21.05
CA GLY A 17 37.52 -2.08 -21.57
C GLY A 17 37.65 -2.37 -23.06
N GLY A 18 37.83 -1.32 -23.85
CA GLY A 18 38.65 -1.36 -25.06
C GLY A 18 37.93 -1.65 -26.37
N GLU A 19 37.99 -0.66 -27.26
CA GLU A 19 37.76 -0.74 -28.69
C GLU A 19 38.35 -2.00 -29.34
N GLN A 20 37.61 -2.65 -30.24
CA GLN A 20 38.12 -2.94 -31.59
C GLN A 20 37.01 -3.43 -32.53
N SER A 21 36.91 -2.70 -33.64
CA SER A 21 36.27 -3.05 -34.90
C SER A 21 36.65 -4.46 -35.37
N SER A 22 35.65 -5.32 -35.61
CA SER A 22 35.70 -6.27 -36.72
C SER A 22 34.29 -6.61 -37.21
N THR A 23 34.05 -6.22 -38.45
CA THR A 23 32.97 -6.69 -39.32
C THR A 23 33.10 -8.20 -39.54
N VAL A 24 32.12 -8.97 -39.09
CA VAL A 24 31.88 -10.33 -39.54
C VAL A 24 30.44 -10.41 -40.05
N SER A 25 30.34 -10.47 -41.37
CA SER A 25 29.13 -10.78 -42.13
C SER A 25 28.74 -12.24 -41.91
N THR A 26 27.56 -12.47 -41.32
CA THR A 26 26.88 -13.76 -41.39
C THR A 26 25.65 -13.64 -42.28
N ASP A 27 25.85 -14.00 -43.54
CA ASP A 27 24.79 -14.45 -44.43
C ASP A 27 24.10 -15.67 -43.81
N SER A 28 22.81 -15.57 -43.51
CA SER A 28 21.93 -16.72 -43.45
C SER A 28 20.55 -16.34 -43.96
N SER A 29 20.38 -16.57 -45.25
CA SER A 29 19.11 -16.62 -45.96
C SER A 29 18.24 -17.74 -45.39
N PHE A 30 17.26 -17.38 -44.56
CA PHE A 30 16.06 -18.18 -44.34
C PHE A 30 14.84 -17.31 -44.66
N ALA A 31 14.51 -17.25 -45.95
CA ALA A 31 13.30 -16.63 -46.47
C ALA A 31 12.10 -17.54 -46.15
N GLY A 32 11.62 -17.46 -44.91
CA GLY A 32 10.26 -17.84 -44.57
C GLY A 32 9.34 -16.65 -44.83
N ASN A 33 8.44 -16.76 -45.80
CA ASN A 33 7.35 -15.82 -46.10
C ASN A 33 6.28 -15.79 -44.97
N GLY A 34 6.71 -15.65 -43.72
CA GLY A 34 5.84 -15.17 -42.65
C GLY A 34 5.84 -13.66 -42.71
N LYS A 35 4.68 -13.03 -42.90
CA LYS A 35 4.52 -11.62 -42.53
C LYS A 35 5.16 -11.47 -41.14
N PRO A 36 6.10 -10.53 -40.93
CA PRO A 36 6.57 -10.27 -39.58
C PRO A 36 5.32 -10.03 -38.74
N ALA A 37 5.13 -10.82 -37.68
CA ALA A 37 4.12 -10.52 -36.68
C ALA A 37 4.32 -9.03 -36.37
N PRO A 38 3.26 -8.20 -36.45
CA PRO A 38 3.41 -6.77 -36.22
C PRO A 38 4.23 -6.63 -34.94
N SER A 39 5.35 -5.91 -35.01
CA SER A 39 6.20 -5.67 -33.84
C SER A 39 5.35 -4.89 -32.84
N THR A 40 4.58 -5.60 -32.02
CA THR A 40 3.50 -5.10 -31.17
C THR A 40 4.02 -4.34 -29.95
N TYR A 41 5.34 -4.20 -29.83
CA TYR A 41 5.97 -3.45 -28.77
C TYR A 41 6.14 -2.00 -29.22
N LEU A 42 5.31 -1.12 -28.64
CA LEU A 42 5.45 0.34 -28.73
C LEU A 42 6.91 0.74 -28.50
N SER A 43 7.46 1.56 -29.42
CA SER A 43 8.67 2.32 -29.15
C SER A 43 8.38 3.31 -28.02
N LEU A 44 9.17 3.26 -26.95
CA LEU A 44 9.00 4.12 -25.79
C LEU A 44 9.35 5.58 -26.00
N GLU A 45 10.02 5.87 -27.10
CA GLU A 45 10.29 7.24 -27.50
C GLU A 45 8.96 8.01 -27.72
N ASP A 46 7.85 7.29 -27.96
CA ASP A 46 6.53 7.86 -28.22
C ASP A 46 5.67 8.12 -26.95
N LEU A 47 6.12 7.72 -25.76
CA LEU A 47 5.36 7.93 -24.51
C LEU A 47 6.15 8.77 -23.50
N PRO A 48 5.95 10.10 -23.47
CA PRO A 48 6.61 10.97 -22.49
C PRO A 48 6.29 10.55 -21.06
N VAL A 49 7.28 10.60 -20.17
CA VAL A 49 7.09 10.34 -18.73
C VAL A 49 6.09 11.35 -18.16
N GLY A 50 5.14 10.86 -17.35
CA GLY A 50 4.08 11.72 -16.80
C GLY A 50 2.92 11.96 -17.76
N GLU A 51 2.80 11.17 -18.83
CA GLU A 51 1.57 11.06 -19.63
C GLU A 51 0.88 9.74 -19.35
N GLY A 52 -0.45 9.78 -19.23
CA GLY A 52 -1.24 8.61 -18.87
C GLY A 52 -1.20 7.57 -19.98
N VAL A 53 -0.86 6.33 -19.62
CA VAL A 53 -0.75 5.23 -20.57
C VAL A 53 -2.07 4.45 -20.77
N PHE A 54 -3.15 4.84 -20.09
CA PHE A 54 -4.43 4.13 -20.15
C PHE A 54 -5.01 4.05 -21.56
N SER A 55 -4.97 5.14 -22.34
CA SER A 55 -5.48 5.15 -23.72
C SER A 55 -4.74 4.16 -24.61
N LYS A 56 -3.42 4.03 -24.42
CA LYS A 56 -2.60 3.05 -25.11
C LYS A 56 -2.91 1.63 -24.66
N ILE A 57 -3.04 1.42 -23.35
CA ILE A 57 -3.44 0.10 -22.84
C ILE A 57 -4.80 -0.31 -23.45
N TRP A 58 -5.76 0.61 -23.54
CA TRP A 58 -7.05 0.34 -24.18
C TRP A 58 -6.93 -0.01 -25.67
N GLU A 59 -6.12 0.74 -26.41
CA GLU A 59 -5.89 0.58 -27.86
C GLU A 59 -5.21 -0.75 -28.19
N PHE A 60 -4.21 -1.15 -27.39
CA PHE A 60 -3.41 -2.35 -27.62
C PHE A 60 -3.96 -3.62 -26.96
N ASP A 61 -4.92 -3.51 -26.04
CA ASP A 61 -5.56 -4.68 -25.42
C ASP A 61 -6.44 -5.43 -26.44
N PRO A 62 -6.13 -6.71 -26.73
CA PRO A 62 -6.87 -7.54 -27.70
C PRO A 62 -8.29 -7.90 -27.26
N THR A 63 -8.66 -7.61 -26.00
CA THR A 63 -10.00 -7.83 -25.46
C THR A 63 -11.03 -7.02 -26.26
N PRO A 64 -12.19 -7.60 -26.64
CA PRO A 64 -13.24 -6.86 -27.33
C PRO A 64 -13.69 -5.61 -26.57
N ASP A 65 -13.92 -4.50 -27.26
CA ASP A 65 -14.32 -3.22 -26.64
C ASP A 65 -15.53 -3.35 -25.72
N THR A 66 -16.54 -4.12 -26.10
CA THR A 66 -17.72 -4.38 -25.27
C THR A 66 -17.35 -4.97 -23.90
N LEU A 67 -16.38 -5.89 -23.87
CA LEU A 67 -15.93 -6.52 -22.62
C LEU A 67 -15.04 -5.55 -21.81
N LYS A 68 -14.17 -4.78 -22.47
CA LYS A 68 -13.38 -3.72 -21.81
C LYS A 68 -14.31 -2.68 -21.14
N THR A 69 -15.35 -2.24 -21.84
CA THR A 69 -16.37 -1.32 -21.33
C THR A 69 -17.17 -1.93 -20.18
N LEU A 70 -17.62 -3.17 -20.32
CA LEU A 70 -18.36 -3.86 -19.25
C LEU A 70 -17.52 -3.98 -17.97
N LEU A 71 -16.27 -4.45 -18.09
CA LEU A 71 -15.37 -4.61 -16.94
C LEU A 71 -15.09 -3.26 -16.26
N THR A 72 -14.78 -2.23 -17.04
CA THR A 72 -14.56 -0.88 -16.51
C THR A 72 -15.83 -0.37 -15.80
N GLY A 73 -17.01 -0.57 -16.41
CA GLY A 73 -18.29 -0.20 -15.82
C GLY A 73 -18.58 -0.92 -14.51
N LEU A 74 -18.30 -2.23 -14.43
CA LEU A 74 -18.44 -3.02 -13.21
C LEU A 74 -17.47 -2.57 -12.12
N THR A 75 -16.22 -2.26 -12.46
CA THR A 75 -15.24 -1.70 -11.52
C THR A 75 -15.72 -0.37 -10.94
N VAL A 76 -16.20 0.55 -11.78
CA VAL A 76 -16.74 1.84 -11.32
C VAL A 76 -17.98 1.62 -10.44
N ALA A 77 -18.90 0.76 -10.85
CA ALA A 77 -20.09 0.44 -10.06
C ALA A 77 -19.73 -0.15 -8.69
N GLY A 78 -18.74 -1.05 -8.62
CA GLY A 78 -18.26 -1.61 -7.36
C GLY A 78 -17.64 -0.58 -6.43
N LEU A 79 -16.84 0.36 -6.97
CA LEU A 79 -16.27 1.47 -6.19
C LEU A 79 -17.37 2.42 -5.69
N VAL A 80 -18.36 2.74 -6.52
CA VAL A 80 -19.53 3.55 -6.11
C VAL A 80 -20.33 2.84 -5.03
N TYR A 81 -20.57 1.54 -5.17
CA TYR A 81 -21.24 0.73 -4.15
C TYR A 81 -20.54 0.86 -2.80
N MET A 82 -19.21 0.77 -2.75
CA MET A 82 -18.47 0.91 -1.49
C MET A 82 -18.65 2.28 -0.81
N VAL A 83 -18.89 3.35 -1.55
CA VAL A 83 -19.16 4.68 -0.96
C VAL A 83 -20.48 4.68 -0.18
N PHE A 84 -21.47 3.91 -0.65
CA PHE A 84 -22.81 3.84 -0.08
C PHE A 84 -23.07 2.57 0.74
N SER A 85 -22.12 1.66 0.82
CA SER A 85 -22.36 0.29 1.26
C SER A 85 -22.89 0.21 2.70
N VAL A 86 -22.33 1.00 3.62
CA VAL A 86 -22.78 1.03 5.01
C VAL A 86 -24.23 1.49 5.12
N PHE A 87 -24.62 2.55 4.39
CA PHE A 87 -26.01 3.02 4.30
C PHE A 87 -26.94 1.93 3.74
N LEU A 88 -26.52 1.26 2.66
CA LEU A 88 -27.30 0.17 2.07
C LEU A 88 -27.52 -0.96 3.09
N TRP A 89 -26.53 -1.29 3.91
CA TRP A 89 -26.68 -2.35 4.91
C TRP A 89 -27.58 -1.94 6.08
N THR A 90 -27.40 -0.73 6.63
CA THR A 90 -28.18 -0.32 7.80
C THR A 90 -29.61 0.04 7.45
N ASP A 91 -29.80 0.84 6.41
CA ASP A 91 -31.09 1.51 6.17
C ASP A 91 -31.96 0.77 5.14
N ILE A 92 -31.35 -0.06 4.27
CA ILE A 92 -32.09 -0.88 3.30
C ILE A 92 -32.17 -2.34 3.72
N VAL A 93 -31.03 -2.96 4.05
CA VAL A 93 -30.99 -4.37 4.47
C VAL A 93 -31.47 -4.55 5.93
N GLY A 94 -31.33 -3.53 6.76
CA GLY A 94 -31.74 -3.56 8.16
C GLY A 94 -30.74 -4.23 9.10
N VAL A 95 -29.44 -4.20 8.76
CA VAL A 95 -28.37 -4.64 9.65
C VAL A 95 -28.25 -3.65 10.82
N ASP A 96 -28.11 -4.13 12.05
CA ASP A 96 -28.03 -3.26 13.22
C ASP A 96 -26.81 -2.32 13.15
N GLY A 97 -27.07 -1.02 13.09
CA GLY A 97 -26.07 0.06 13.10
C GLY A 97 -26.24 1.02 14.27
N SER A 98 -26.87 0.57 15.37
CA SER A 98 -27.20 1.42 16.53
C SER A 98 -26.01 1.74 17.44
N TRP A 99 -24.82 1.18 17.19
CA TRP A 99 -23.65 1.37 18.06
C TRP A 99 -23.24 2.85 18.19
N ASP A 100 -23.28 3.64 17.11
CA ASP A 100 -22.93 5.07 17.16
C ASP A 100 -23.91 5.82 18.06
N GLU A 101 -25.22 5.58 17.89
CA GLU A 101 -26.30 6.24 18.65
C GLU A 101 -26.28 5.86 20.14
N SER A 102 -26.02 4.59 20.46
CA SER A 102 -25.95 4.12 21.85
C SER A 102 -24.79 4.76 22.63
N HIS A 103 -23.78 5.27 21.93
CA HIS A 103 -22.64 6.00 22.48
C HIS A 103 -22.75 7.52 22.32
N GLY A 104 -23.92 8.04 21.91
CA GLY A 104 -24.19 9.47 21.80
C GLY A 104 -23.56 10.15 20.57
N PHE A 105 -23.22 9.38 19.53
CA PHE A 105 -22.76 9.91 18.26
C PHE A 105 -23.89 10.00 17.25
N GLU A 106 -23.94 11.09 16.49
CA GLU A 106 -24.80 11.16 15.31
C GLU A 106 -24.29 10.17 14.27
N ARG A 107 -25.20 9.31 13.77
CA ARG A 107 -24.93 8.42 12.65
C ARG A 107 -24.45 9.28 11.46
N TYR A 108 -23.31 8.94 10.86
CA TYR A 108 -22.67 9.69 9.77
C TYR A 108 -21.96 10.99 10.18
N SER A 109 -21.66 11.21 11.46
CA SER A 109 -20.88 12.37 11.88
C SER A 109 -19.40 12.25 11.48
N PHE A 110 -18.98 13.09 10.54
CA PHE A 110 -17.58 13.17 10.12
C PHE A 110 -16.68 13.77 11.20
N TRP A 111 -17.18 14.77 11.92
CA TRP A 111 -16.39 15.59 12.85
C TRP A 111 -16.13 14.92 14.19
N ALA A 112 -16.95 13.94 14.57
CA ALA A 112 -16.84 13.22 15.85
C ALA A 112 -15.82 12.07 15.81
N PHE A 113 -15.10 11.87 14.71
CA PHE A 113 -14.24 10.69 14.54
C PHE A 113 -13.17 10.52 15.64
N PRO A 114 -12.46 11.58 16.10
CA PRO A 114 -11.52 11.41 17.22
C PRO A 114 -12.19 10.98 18.52
N GLN A 115 -13.36 11.50 18.85
CA GLN A 115 -14.11 11.11 20.05
C GLN A 115 -14.62 9.67 19.92
N LEU A 116 -15.11 9.31 18.74
CA LEU A 116 -15.53 7.95 18.42
C LEU A 116 -14.38 6.97 18.55
N MET A 117 -13.19 7.31 18.04
CA MET A 117 -11.99 6.51 18.22
C MET A 117 -11.65 6.33 19.69
N ALA A 118 -11.71 7.40 20.50
CA ALA A 118 -11.42 7.31 21.92
C ALA A 118 -12.33 6.28 22.61
N VAL A 119 -13.64 6.33 22.32
CA VAL A 119 -14.63 5.39 22.87
C VAL A 119 -14.37 3.97 22.38
N ALA A 120 -14.39 3.73 21.06
CA ALA A 120 -14.26 2.38 20.51
C ALA A 120 -12.90 1.72 20.82
N LEU A 121 -11.82 2.50 20.91
CA LEU A 121 -10.50 1.96 21.25
C LEU A 121 -10.30 1.78 22.77
N GLY A 122 -11.24 2.22 23.61
CA GLY A 122 -11.08 2.22 25.06
C GLY A 122 -9.98 3.16 25.55
N LEU A 123 -9.72 4.25 24.81
CA LEU A 123 -8.68 5.21 25.14
C LEU A 123 -9.28 6.48 25.73
N PRO A 124 -8.81 6.96 26.89
CA PRO A 124 -9.15 8.30 27.35
C PRO A 124 -8.83 9.34 26.27
N SER A 125 -9.74 10.28 26.03
CA SER A 125 -9.58 11.28 24.95
C SER A 125 -8.27 12.06 25.07
N GLU A 126 -7.85 12.40 26.28
CA GLU A 126 -6.55 13.03 26.55
C GLU A 126 -5.37 12.21 26.01
N ARG A 127 -5.37 10.88 26.22
CA ARG A 127 -4.31 10.00 25.68
C ARG A 127 -4.32 10.01 24.15
N LEU A 128 -5.50 9.94 23.52
CA LEU A 128 -5.59 10.00 22.07
C LEU A 128 -5.06 11.34 21.51
N TYR A 129 -5.43 12.47 22.12
CA TYR A 129 -4.89 13.78 21.72
C TYR A 129 -3.39 13.88 21.94
N ASN A 130 -2.86 13.31 23.02
CA ASN A 130 -1.41 13.23 23.24
C ASN A 130 -0.72 12.38 22.16
N LEU A 131 -1.28 11.24 21.77
CA LEU A 131 -0.75 10.43 20.67
C LEU A 131 -0.76 11.18 19.34
N LEU A 132 -1.86 11.88 19.03
CA LEU A 132 -1.96 12.75 17.85
C LEU A 132 -0.86 13.81 17.87
N PHE A 133 -0.76 14.56 18.98
CA PHE A 133 0.21 15.64 19.14
C PHE A 133 1.66 15.15 19.03
N LEU A 134 2.01 14.06 19.72
CA LEU A 134 3.35 13.47 19.68
C LEU A 134 3.69 12.95 18.28
N THR A 135 2.76 12.26 17.62
CA THR A 135 3.01 11.68 16.30
C THR A 135 3.19 12.76 15.24
N TYR A 136 2.24 13.70 15.13
CA TYR A 136 2.35 14.81 14.18
C TYR A 136 3.51 15.74 14.53
N GLY A 137 3.73 16.02 15.82
CA GLY A 137 4.86 16.80 16.32
C GLY A 137 6.21 16.22 15.91
N ALA A 138 6.38 14.90 15.99
CA ALA A 138 7.59 14.22 15.51
C ALA A 138 7.82 14.40 14.00
N TYR A 139 6.77 14.38 13.19
CA TYR A 139 6.87 14.61 11.74
C TYR A 139 7.12 16.08 11.40
N PHE A 140 6.55 17.02 12.16
CA PHE A 140 6.91 18.44 12.04
C PHE A 140 8.38 18.68 12.41
N LEU A 141 8.88 18.01 13.46
CA LEU A 141 10.29 18.06 13.84
C LEU A 141 11.19 17.46 12.74
N LEU A 142 10.77 16.36 12.12
CA LEU A 142 11.47 15.74 10.99
C LEU A 142 11.55 16.68 9.78
N LEU A 143 10.46 17.38 9.46
CA LEU A 143 10.43 18.40 8.42
C LEU A 143 11.35 19.59 8.77
N ALA A 144 11.30 20.07 10.02
CA ALA A 144 12.18 21.14 10.49
C ALA A 144 13.66 20.72 10.39
N ALA A 145 13.99 19.48 10.77
CA ALA A 145 15.33 18.92 10.63
C ALA A 145 15.79 18.87 9.17
N ASP A 146 14.92 18.49 8.22
CA ASP A 146 15.24 18.54 6.78
C ASP A 146 15.54 19.96 6.27
N LEU A 147 14.78 20.94 6.74
CA LEU A 147 14.98 22.35 6.36
C LEU A 147 16.29 22.91 6.89
N VAL A 148 16.61 22.64 8.16
CA VAL A 148 17.84 23.12 8.81
C VAL A 148 19.06 22.41 8.25
N LEU A 149 19.07 21.07 8.24
CA LEU A 149 20.21 20.28 7.78
C LEU A 149 20.41 20.39 6.28
N GLY A 150 19.33 20.44 5.50
CA GLY A 150 19.42 20.53 4.04
C GLY A 150 19.88 21.89 3.51
N SER A 151 19.84 22.95 4.33
CA SER A 151 20.31 24.29 3.94
C SER A 151 21.81 24.47 4.14
N ALA A 152 22.46 23.58 4.89
CA ALA A 152 23.90 23.61 5.15
C ALA A 152 24.73 22.94 4.02
N SER A 153 24.09 22.20 3.13
CA SER A 153 24.74 21.45 2.05
C SER A 153 24.91 22.31 0.80
N SER A 154 26.12 22.81 0.54
CA SER A 154 26.47 23.32 -0.80
C SER A 154 26.43 22.16 -1.81
N PRO A 155 25.94 22.34 -3.06
CA PRO A 155 25.91 21.30 -4.09
C PRO A 155 27.28 20.66 -4.38
N ASN A 156 28.37 21.36 -4.05
CA ASN A 156 29.74 20.89 -4.24
C ASN A 156 30.34 20.22 -3.00
N ASP A 157 29.63 20.19 -1.87
CA ASP A 157 30.15 19.63 -0.63
C ASP A 157 29.79 18.15 -0.50
N ASN A 158 30.67 17.30 -1.04
CA ASN A 158 30.64 15.83 -0.94
C ASN A 158 30.59 15.30 0.52
N ARG A 159 30.65 16.17 1.53
CA ARG A 159 30.69 15.83 2.96
C ARG A 159 29.31 15.68 3.62
N THR A 160 28.20 16.02 2.95
CA THR A 160 26.87 15.99 3.57
C THR A 160 25.88 15.07 2.85
N HIS A 161 26.27 13.81 2.59
CA HIS A 161 25.27 12.78 2.36
C HIS A 161 24.66 12.37 3.71
N PRO A 162 23.38 12.67 4.00
CA PRO A 162 22.77 12.32 5.29
C PRO A 162 22.57 10.81 5.46
N TRP A 163 22.78 10.03 4.39
CA TRP A 163 22.55 8.59 4.36
C TRP A 163 23.86 7.82 4.11
N PRO A 164 24.03 6.62 4.70
CA PRO A 164 25.22 5.81 4.48
C PRO A 164 25.39 5.41 3.00
N LYS A 165 26.61 5.54 2.45
CA LYS A 165 26.91 5.12 1.07
C LYS A 165 26.67 3.63 0.84
N SER A 166 26.89 2.80 1.86
CA SER A 166 26.63 1.35 1.81
C SER A 166 25.17 0.99 1.52
N TRP A 167 24.24 1.93 1.73
CA TRP A 167 22.81 1.70 1.47
C TRP A 167 22.42 1.91 0.01
N LYS A 168 23.35 2.32 -0.87
CA LYS A 168 23.13 2.54 -2.31
C LYS A 168 21.96 3.48 -2.62
N THR A 169 21.80 4.51 -1.80
CA THR A 169 20.67 5.45 -1.86
C THR A 169 20.58 6.22 -3.18
N ASP A 170 21.69 6.39 -3.89
CA ASP A 170 21.76 7.12 -5.16
C ASP A 170 21.15 6.35 -6.36
N ASN A 171 20.88 5.05 -6.19
CA ASN A 171 20.18 4.28 -7.21
C ASN A 171 18.67 4.52 -7.17
N THR A 172 18.21 5.44 -8.02
CA THR A 172 16.83 5.91 -8.03
C THR A 172 15.95 5.24 -9.10
N LEU A 173 16.47 4.26 -9.83
CA LEU A 173 15.78 3.63 -10.98
C LEU A 173 14.43 3.02 -10.57
N CYS A 174 14.45 2.09 -9.61
CA CYS A 174 13.24 1.42 -9.11
C CYS A 174 12.19 2.43 -8.64
N TYR A 175 12.63 3.43 -7.87
CA TYR A 175 11.76 4.47 -7.35
C TYR A 175 11.11 5.28 -8.46
N HIS A 176 11.88 5.71 -9.46
CA HIS A 176 11.38 6.49 -10.58
C HIS A 176 10.45 5.70 -11.50
N ASP A 177 10.59 4.38 -11.56
CA ASP A 177 9.65 3.52 -12.27
C ASP A 177 8.33 3.33 -11.51
N MET A 178 8.36 3.47 -10.18
CA MET A 178 7.19 3.25 -9.33
C MET A 178 6.39 4.52 -9.06
N PHE A 179 7.08 5.61 -8.77
CA PHE A 179 6.52 6.77 -8.09
C PHE A 179 6.74 8.08 -8.86
N CYS A 180 5.75 8.97 -8.79
CA CYS A 180 5.80 10.29 -9.43
C CYS A 180 6.69 11.33 -8.71
N GLU A 181 6.90 11.22 -7.39
CA GLU A 181 7.62 12.25 -6.63
C GLU A 181 9.12 12.34 -7.03
N PRO A 182 9.68 13.55 -7.25
CA PRO A 182 11.06 13.72 -7.73
C PRO A 182 12.12 13.62 -6.61
N THR A 183 13.35 13.24 -6.96
CA THR A 183 14.46 13.12 -5.98
C THR A 183 15.05 14.45 -5.60
N ARG A 184 15.03 14.76 -4.29
CA ARG A 184 15.83 15.85 -3.72
C ARG A 184 17.18 15.31 -3.24
N PHE A 185 18.19 15.37 -4.10
CA PHE A 185 19.55 14.97 -3.75
C PHE A 185 20.14 15.89 -2.66
N GLY A 186 20.98 15.34 -1.79
CA GLY A 186 21.62 16.08 -0.69
C GLY A 186 20.70 16.50 0.45
N ARG A 187 19.42 16.08 0.46
CA ARG A 187 18.46 16.37 1.54
C ARG A 187 18.25 15.16 2.44
N LEU A 188 17.86 15.42 3.69
CA LEU A 188 17.52 14.35 4.65
C LEU A 188 16.31 13.57 4.15
N LEU A 189 15.25 14.30 3.76
CA LEU A 189 14.05 13.74 3.17
C LEU A 189 14.15 13.86 1.66
N ARG A 190 14.57 12.79 0.98
CA ARG A 190 14.64 12.79 -0.49
C ARG A 190 13.26 12.96 -1.14
N ARG A 191 12.18 12.56 -0.43
CA ARG A 191 10.78 12.50 -0.90
C ARG A 191 9.80 12.94 0.20
N PRO A 192 9.72 14.23 0.50
CA PRO A 192 8.98 14.73 1.66
C PRO A 192 7.50 14.32 1.66
N GLY A 193 6.82 14.29 0.51
CA GLY A 193 5.41 13.87 0.45
C GLY A 193 5.25 12.41 0.83
N ASN A 194 5.97 11.52 0.14
CA ASN A 194 5.89 10.08 0.36
C ASN A 194 6.44 9.66 1.72
N THR A 195 7.38 10.40 2.29
CA THR A 195 7.85 10.18 3.68
C THR A 195 6.81 10.65 4.69
N LEU A 196 6.40 11.92 4.64
CA LEU A 196 5.58 12.52 5.70
C LEU A 196 4.15 11.98 5.75
N SER A 197 3.64 11.48 4.62
CA SER A 197 2.33 10.81 4.56
C SER A 197 2.25 9.52 5.40
N ASN A 198 3.38 8.93 5.81
CA ASN A 198 3.41 7.77 6.71
C ASN A 198 3.04 8.10 8.16
N VAL A 199 2.78 9.38 8.49
CA VAL A 199 2.36 9.82 9.83
C VAL A 199 1.17 9.02 10.34
N ASN A 200 0.22 8.70 9.46
CA ASN A 200 -0.97 7.95 9.86
C ASN A 200 -0.65 6.48 10.14
N TYR A 201 0.34 5.85 9.51
CA TYR A 201 0.77 4.50 9.92
C TYR A 201 1.37 4.49 11.32
N MET A 202 2.17 5.50 11.66
CA MET A 202 2.74 5.64 13.01
C MET A 202 1.65 5.93 14.05
N LEU A 203 0.69 6.79 13.72
CA LEU A 203 -0.45 7.07 14.58
C LEU A 203 -1.29 5.81 14.80
N SER A 204 -1.57 5.06 13.73
CA SER A 204 -2.30 3.79 13.80
C SER A 204 -1.58 2.77 14.66
N ALA A 205 -0.26 2.62 14.49
CA ALA A 205 0.54 1.73 15.31
C ALA A 205 0.41 2.09 16.80
N ALA A 206 0.57 3.37 17.14
CA ALA A 206 0.42 3.84 18.51
C ALA A 206 -1.00 3.58 19.06
N CYS A 207 -2.04 3.98 18.32
CA CYS A 207 -3.43 3.78 18.75
C CYS A 207 -3.75 2.29 18.97
N VAL A 208 -3.34 1.41 18.05
CA VAL A 208 -3.51 -0.05 18.18
C VAL A 208 -2.77 -0.57 19.40
N SER A 209 -1.49 -0.22 19.59
CA SER A 209 -0.72 -0.68 20.74
C SER A 209 -1.32 -0.22 22.07
N PHE A 210 -1.71 1.05 22.19
CA PHE A 210 -2.33 1.55 23.42
C PHE A 210 -3.72 0.95 23.66
N SER A 211 -4.52 0.76 22.60
CA SER A 211 -5.85 0.11 22.68
C SER A 211 -5.73 -1.36 23.09
N THR A 212 -4.73 -2.07 22.59
CA THR A 212 -4.48 -3.48 22.93
C THR A 212 -4.28 -3.69 24.44
N PHE A 213 -3.65 -2.72 25.10
CA PHE A 213 -3.31 -2.79 26.52
C PHE A 213 -4.17 -1.85 27.39
N SER A 214 -5.31 -1.35 26.89
CA SER A 214 -6.11 -0.33 27.60
C SER A 214 -6.94 -0.87 28.78
N GLY A 215 -6.82 -2.16 29.13
CA GLY A 215 -7.52 -2.78 30.26
C GLY A 215 -8.96 -3.21 29.95
N ASN A 216 -9.49 -2.85 28.79
CA ASN A 216 -10.75 -3.40 28.28
C ASN A 216 -10.56 -4.85 27.84
N GLU A 217 -11.62 -5.66 27.96
CA GLU A 217 -11.61 -7.01 27.41
C GLU A 217 -11.33 -6.94 25.89
N ASN A 218 -10.22 -7.53 25.47
CA ASN A 218 -9.81 -7.63 24.07
C ASN A 218 -9.54 -9.10 23.76
N VAL A 219 -10.48 -9.75 23.08
CA VAL A 219 -10.37 -11.17 22.71
C VAL A 219 -9.17 -11.42 21.79
N PHE A 220 -8.81 -10.44 20.97
CA PHE A 220 -7.80 -10.54 19.91
C PHE A 220 -6.47 -9.86 20.28
N TRP A 221 -6.21 -9.60 21.57
CA TRP A 221 -5.08 -8.78 22.02
C TRP A 221 -3.71 -9.25 21.50
N MET A 222 -3.47 -10.56 21.38
CA MET A 222 -2.19 -11.08 20.86
C MET A 222 -1.99 -10.76 19.38
N GLY A 223 -3.06 -10.90 18.59
CA GLY A 223 -3.06 -10.53 17.18
C GLY A 223 -2.94 -9.01 17.01
N ASP A 224 -3.67 -8.24 17.82
CA ASP A 224 -3.61 -6.77 17.83
C ASP A 224 -2.21 -6.25 18.21
N ALA A 225 -1.55 -6.86 19.19
CA ALA A 225 -0.18 -6.51 19.58
C ALA A 225 0.80 -6.74 18.42
N LEU A 226 0.71 -7.90 17.76
CA LEU A 226 1.53 -8.19 16.58
C LEU A 226 1.20 -7.24 15.43
N PHE A 227 -0.07 -6.90 15.22
CA PHE A 227 -0.51 -5.95 14.19
C PHE A 227 0.03 -4.55 14.44
N GLY A 228 -0.06 -4.05 15.68
CA GLY A 228 0.54 -2.78 16.09
C GLY A 228 2.06 -2.76 15.88
N ALA A 229 2.76 -3.86 16.17
CA ALA A 229 4.18 -3.98 15.89
C ALA A 229 4.47 -3.96 14.37
N MET A 230 3.70 -4.66 13.55
CA MET A 230 3.85 -4.64 12.10
C MET A 230 3.53 -3.27 11.49
N LEU A 231 2.52 -2.56 11.99
CA LEU A 231 2.23 -1.17 11.61
C LEU A 231 3.37 -0.22 11.97
N PHE A 232 4.00 -0.41 13.13
CA PHE A 232 5.16 0.38 13.53
C PHE A 232 6.34 0.12 12.60
N LEU A 233 6.61 -1.15 12.27
CA LEU A 233 7.63 -1.51 11.28
C LEU A 233 7.33 -0.93 9.89
N LEU A 234 6.06 -0.96 9.45
CA LEU A 234 5.62 -0.30 8.22
C LEU A 234 5.92 1.19 8.25
N GLY A 235 5.51 1.88 9.31
CA GLY A 235 5.80 3.30 9.49
C GLY A 235 7.30 3.59 9.42
N ILE A 236 8.16 2.82 10.11
CA ILE A 236 9.62 3.00 10.07
C ILE A 236 10.19 2.73 8.68
N PHE A 237 9.91 1.56 8.10
CA PHE A 237 10.55 1.15 6.85
C PHE A 237 10.05 1.94 5.66
N SER A 238 8.78 2.35 5.65
CA SER A 238 8.25 3.26 4.63
C SER A 238 8.91 4.63 4.72
N ASN A 239 9.07 5.18 5.94
CA ASN A 239 9.82 6.42 6.14
C ASN A 239 11.26 6.31 5.64
N LEU A 240 11.97 5.24 6.02
CA LEU A 240 13.35 5.02 5.59
C LEU A 240 13.43 4.85 4.07
N TRP A 241 12.52 4.10 3.46
CA TRP A 241 12.47 3.90 2.02
C TRP A 241 12.27 5.21 1.27
N HIS A 242 11.26 6.00 1.61
CA HIS A 242 11.00 7.24 0.90
C HIS A 242 12.01 8.35 1.24
N ALA A 243 12.49 8.41 2.48
CA ALA A 243 13.45 9.44 2.89
C ALA A 243 14.84 9.19 2.29
N SER A 244 15.25 7.93 2.18
CA SER A 244 16.63 7.56 1.80
C SER A 244 16.75 6.95 0.39
N ASN A 245 15.71 6.29 -0.12
CA ASN A 245 15.75 5.46 -1.33
C ASN A 245 16.70 4.24 -1.20
N ALA A 246 16.84 3.65 -0.01
CA ALA A 246 17.64 2.45 0.20
C ALA A 246 16.89 1.19 -0.28
N PRO A 247 17.38 0.42 -1.28
CA PRO A 247 16.61 -0.69 -1.85
C PRO A 247 16.23 -1.78 -0.84
N TRP A 248 17.07 -2.02 0.17
CA TRP A 248 16.80 -3.06 1.18
C TRP A 248 15.61 -2.70 2.09
N THR A 249 15.38 -1.40 2.37
CA THR A 249 14.26 -0.98 3.22
C THR A 249 12.93 -1.15 2.49
N GLN A 250 12.92 -1.09 1.16
CA GLN A 250 11.72 -1.33 0.35
C GLN A 250 11.15 -2.72 0.55
N TYR A 251 11.98 -3.76 0.68
CA TYR A 251 11.47 -5.12 0.93
C TYR A 251 10.83 -5.26 2.31
N ALA A 252 11.39 -4.57 3.31
CA ALA A 252 10.84 -4.55 4.66
C ALA A 252 9.54 -3.72 4.73
N ASP A 253 9.47 -2.62 3.99
CA ASP A 253 8.26 -1.82 3.76
C ASP A 253 7.15 -2.67 3.12
N LEU A 254 7.43 -3.34 2.00
CA LEU A 254 6.47 -4.23 1.34
C LEU A 254 6.05 -5.41 2.23
N TRP A 255 6.98 -6.05 2.94
CA TRP A 255 6.68 -7.15 3.88
C TRP A 255 5.68 -6.73 4.95
N SER A 256 5.94 -5.58 5.57
CA SER A 256 5.10 -5.06 6.65
C SER A 256 3.75 -4.55 6.13
N MET A 257 3.72 -3.90 4.96
CA MET A 257 2.50 -3.48 4.27
C MET A 257 1.60 -4.68 3.95
N ASP A 258 2.13 -5.69 3.25
CA ASP A 258 1.37 -6.88 2.83
C ASP A 258 0.80 -7.61 4.05
N SER A 259 1.56 -7.66 5.15
CA SER A 259 1.10 -8.23 6.42
C SER A 259 -0.05 -7.43 7.00
N CYS A 260 0.07 -6.10 7.08
CA CYS A 260 -0.96 -5.24 7.66
C CYS A 260 -2.29 -5.28 6.90
N ILE A 261 -2.24 -5.37 5.56
CA ILE A 261 -3.44 -5.48 4.71
C ILE A 261 -4.27 -6.72 5.07
N LEU A 262 -3.61 -7.85 5.34
CA LEU A 262 -4.30 -9.12 5.62
C LEU A 262 -4.86 -9.22 7.04
N TYR A 263 -4.28 -8.50 8.00
CA TYR A 263 -4.65 -8.64 9.42
C TYR A 263 -6.14 -8.42 9.68
N LEU A 264 -6.68 -7.30 9.18
CA LEU A 264 -8.07 -6.93 9.45
C LEU A 264 -9.06 -7.93 8.84
N ILE A 265 -8.72 -8.53 7.69
CA ILE A 265 -9.53 -9.60 7.07
C ILE A 265 -9.51 -10.84 7.97
N ILE A 266 -8.32 -11.27 8.40
CA ILE A 266 -8.15 -12.43 9.31
C ILE A 266 -8.94 -12.18 10.60
N ARG A 267 -8.89 -10.97 11.16
CA ARG A 267 -9.64 -10.62 12.37
C ARG A 267 -11.15 -10.73 12.18
N HIS A 268 -11.70 -10.19 11.09
CA HIS A 268 -13.13 -10.33 10.79
C HIS A 268 -13.54 -11.80 10.60
N VAL A 269 -12.70 -12.62 9.97
CA VAL A 269 -12.94 -14.06 9.86
C VAL A 269 -13.03 -14.72 11.24
N CYS A 270 -12.10 -14.39 12.15
CA CYS A 270 -12.13 -14.91 13.50
C CYS A 270 -13.32 -14.38 14.33
N PHE A 271 -13.79 -13.14 14.09
CA PHE A 271 -15.05 -12.63 14.65
C PHE A 271 -16.27 -13.42 14.20
N GLY A 272 -16.35 -13.73 12.90
CA GLY A 272 -17.41 -14.56 12.35
C GLY A 272 -17.42 -15.95 12.99
N ALA A 273 -16.25 -16.56 13.12
CA ALA A 273 -16.09 -17.84 13.80
C ALA A 273 -16.50 -17.78 15.28
N LEU A 274 -16.11 -16.73 16.01
CA LEU A 274 -16.53 -16.50 17.39
C LEU A 274 -18.06 -16.41 17.50
N SER A 275 -18.67 -15.55 16.67
CA SER A 275 -20.13 -15.35 16.63
C SER A 275 -20.85 -16.66 16.32
N PHE A 276 -20.34 -17.44 15.37
CA PHE A 276 -20.89 -18.73 15.01
C PHE A 276 -20.81 -19.74 16.16
N MET A 277 -19.67 -19.85 16.85
CA MET A 277 -19.51 -20.76 17.99
C MET A 277 -20.46 -20.41 19.14
N LEU A 278 -20.65 -19.12 19.42
CA LEU A 278 -21.54 -18.65 20.47
C LEU A 278 -23.02 -18.90 20.13
N LYS A 279 -23.44 -18.55 18.91
CA LYS A 279 -24.85 -18.63 18.50
C LYS A 279 -25.30 -20.02 18.09
N SER A 280 -24.46 -20.78 17.40
CA SER A 280 -24.87 -22.03 16.72
C SER A 280 -24.38 -23.30 17.42
N VAL A 281 -23.20 -23.26 18.05
CA VAL A 281 -22.60 -24.45 18.69
C VAL A 281 -22.86 -24.47 20.20
N THR A 282 -23.36 -23.37 20.77
CA THR A 282 -23.59 -23.21 22.23
C THR A 282 -22.33 -23.46 23.07
N THR A 283 -21.17 -23.12 22.50
CA THR A 283 -19.88 -23.28 23.18
C THR A 283 -19.77 -22.31 24.36
N ASN A 284 -19.07 -22.73 25.43
CA ASN A 284 -18.71 -21.83 26.53
C ASN A 284 -18.00 -20.57 26.01
N ARG A 285 -18.44 -19.38 26.47
CA ARG A 285 -17.92 -18.08 26.00
C ARG A 285 -16.40 -17.96 26.12
N ALA A 286 -15.82 -18.34 27.26
CA ALA A 286 -14.38 -18.24 27.49
C ALA A 286 -13.60 -19.13 26.52
N LEU A 287 -14.07 -20.36 26.26
CA LEU A 287 -13.46 -21.26 25.29
C LEU A 287 -13.57 -20.70 23.86
N ALA A 288 -14.74 -20.20 23.47
CA ALA A 288 -14.96 -19.63 22.14
C ALA A 288 -14.04 -18.40 21.90
N GLN A 289 -13.94 -17.50 22.89
CA GLN A 289 -13.04 -16.35 22.87
C GLN A 289 -11.57 -16.78 22.77
N GLN A 290 -11.14 -17.76 23.59
CA GLN A 290 -9.77 -18.27 23.57
C GLN A 290 -9.41 -18.88 22.20
N VAL A 291 -10.30 -19.70 21.63
CA VAL A 291 -10.09 -20.33 20.32
C VAL A 291 -10.01 -19.29 19.22
N ALA A 292 -10.95 -18.34 19.17
CA ALA A 292 -10.96 -17.29 18.16
C ALA A 292 -9.74 -16.36 18.26
N GLY A 293 -9.38 -15.93 19.48
CA GLY A 293 -8.21 -15.10 19.74
C GLY A 293 -6.89 -15.80 19.36
N MET A 294 -6.73 -17.07 19.75
CA MET A 294 -5.55 -17.87 19.39
C MET A 294 -5.47 -18.13 17.89
N ALA A 295 -6.59 -18.47 17.24
CA ALA A 295 -6.63 -18.67 15.79
C ALA A 295 -6.22 -17.40 15.04
N ASN A 296 -6.72 -16.22 15.46
CA ASN A 296 -6.34 -14.94 14.88
C ASN A 296 -4.82 -14.72 14.94
N TYR A 297 -4.23 -14.88 16.13
CA TYR A 297 -2.79 -14.72 16.33
C TYR A 297 -1.96 -15.71 15.50
N VAL A 298 -2.29 -17.01 15.56
CA VAL A 298 -1.52 -18.06 14.86
C VAL A 298 -1.58 -17.88 13.35
N ILE A 299 -2.77 -17.62 12.79
CA ILE A 299 -2.92 -17.39 11.34
C ILE A 299 -2.13 -16.15 10.93
N PHE A 300 -2.24 -15.05 11.69
CA PHE A 300 -1.54 -13.83 11.36
C PHE A 300 -0.01 -13.96 11.47
N ALA A 301 0.49 -14.58 12.53
CA ALA A 301 1.91 -14.85 12.70
C ALA A 301 2.47 -15.73 11.56
N ALA A 302 1.71 -16.75 11.12
CA ALA A 302 2.09 -17.57 9.98
C ALA A 302 2.16 -16.76 8.68
N VAL A 303 1.22 -15.85 8.44
CA VAL A 303 1.23 -14.92 7.30
C VAL A 303 2.44 -13.99 7.34
N VAL A 304 2.70 -13.35 8.48
CA VAL A 304 3.88 -12.49 8.68
C VAL A 304 5.16 -13.23 8.34
N PHE A 305 5.32 -14.47 8.84
CA PHE A 305 6.50 -15.29 8.57
C PHE A 305 6.61 -15.68 7.08
N ALA A 306 5.50 -16.12 6.47
CA ALA A 306 5.47 -16.54 5.07
C ALA A 306 5.83 -15.38 4.12
N LEU A 307 5.23 -14.20 4.34
CA LEU A 307 5.54 -12.99 3.58
C LEU A 307 6.97 -12.51 3.81
N GLY A 308 7.48 -12.60 5.04
CA GLY A 308 8.86 -12.24 5.35
C GLY A 308 9.86 -13.13 4.61
N LYS A 309 9.60 -14.44 4.56
CA LYS A 309 10.41 -15.39 3.78
C LYS A 309 10.37 -15.08 2.29
N LEU A 310 9.21 -14.73 1.75
CA LEU A 310 9.06 -14.34 0.34
C LEU A 310 9.87 -13.08 0.03
N GLN A 311 9.69 -12.02 0.81
CA GLN A 311 10.37 -10.74 0.60
C GLN A 311 11.89 -10.88 0.79
N TRP A 312 12.34 -11.69 1.75
CA TRP A 312 13.76 -12.04 1.90
C TRP A 312 14.32 -12.75 0.66
N ALA A 313 13.58 -13.71 0.10
CA ALA A 313 14.01 -14.41 -1.11
C ALA A 313 14.10 -13.46 -2.33
N LEU A 314 13.20 -12.48 -2.43
CA LEU A 314 13.25 -11.44 -3.46
C LEU A 314 14.45 -10.48 -3.25
N PHE A 315 14.72 -10.12 -2.00
CA PHE A 315 15.90 -9.33 -1.63
C PHE A 315 17.20 -10.02 -2.01
N GLN A 316 17.35 -11.31 -1.70
CA GLN A 316 18.54 -12.09 -2.06
C GLN A 316 18.77 -12.16 -3.58
N LYS A 317 17.69 -12.07 -4.37
CA LYS A 317 17.76 -12.00 -5.84
C LYS A 317 17.95 -10.58 -6.37
N GLY A 318 17.90 -9.55 -5.53
CA GLY A 318 18.06 -8.16 -5.93
C GLY A 318 16.97 -7.62 -6.86
N TRP A 319 15.74 -8.13 -6.77
CA TRP A 319 14.65 -7.83 -7.71
C TRP A 319 14.31 -6.34 -7.85
N LEU A 320 14.39 -5.60 -6.75
CA LEU A 320 14.11 -4.16 -6.67
C LEU A 320 15.39 -3.32 -6.56
N HIS A 321 16.56 -3.91 -6.86
CA HIS A 321 17.84 -3.19 -6.82
C HIS A 321 18.13 -2.44 -8.13
N SER A 322 17.30 -2.55 -9.16
CA SER A 322 17.51 -1.87 -10.44
C SER A 322 16.20 -1.23 -10.93
N GLN A 323 15.68 -1.64 -12.08
CA GLN A 323 14.39 -1.17 -12.59
C GLN A 323 13.24 -1.92 -11.91
N CYS A 324 12.07 -1.28 -11.82
CA CYS A 324 10.90 -1.94 -11.28
C CYS A 324 10.25 -2.83 -12.36
N PRO A 325 10.27 -4.17 -12.21
CA PRO A 325 9.80 -5.07 -13.27
C PRO A 325 8.27 -5.02 -13.44
N PHE A 326 7.52 -4.51 -12.47
CA PHE A 326 6.06 -4.47 -12.51
C PHE A 326 5.49 -3.06 -12.75
N SER A 327 6.33 -2.06 -13.06
CA SER A 327 5.80 -0.75 -13.48
C SER A 327 4.97 -0.87 -14.75
N ALA A 328 3.99 0.01 -14.94
CA ALA A 328 3.13 0.00 -16.12
C ALA A 328 3.92 0.05 -17.42
N ARG A 329 4.96 0.90 -17.43
CA ARG A 329 5.91 1.00 -18.55
C ARG A 329 6.67 -0.31 -18.73
N SER A 330 7.36 -0.85 -17.72
CA SER A 330 8.08 -2.13 -17.85
C SER A 330 7.21 -3.27 -18.39
N ARG A 331 5.93 -3.30 -18.00
CA ARG A 331 4.91 -4.25 -18.50
C ARG A 331 4.57 -4.03 -19.97
N LEU A 332 4.33 -2.78 -20.38
CA LEU A 332 4.07 -2.43 -21.78
C LEU A 332 5.25 -2.74 -22.72
N HIS A 333 6.49 -2.74 -22.23
CA HIS A 333 7.65 -3.12 -23.06
C HIS A 333 7.84 -4.64 -23.19
N GLY A 334 7.04 -5.46 -22.51
CA GLY A 334 7.33 -6.89 -22.37
C GLY A 334 8.66 -7.18 -21.64
N LYS A 335 9.18 -6.21 -20.86
CA LYS A 335 10.39 -6.36 -20.03
C LYS A 335 10.07 -6.92 -18.64
N SER A 336 8.80 -7.02 -18.29
CA SER A 336 8.35 -7.55 -17.01
C SER A 336 8.55 -9.07 -16.96
N CYS A 337 9.63 -9.56 -16.36
CA CYS A 337 9.79 -10.98 -16.08
C CYS A 337 9.29 -11.28 -14.66
N PHE A 338 8.03 -11.68 -14.50
CA PHE A 338 7.48 -12.09 -13.21
C PHE A 338 7.66 -13.60 -12.98
N PHE A 339 7.93 -14.01 -11.74
CA PHE A 339 8.10 -15.37 -11.23
C PHE A 339 8.40 -16.49 -12.27
N GLY A 340 9.59 -16.47 -12.89
CA GLY A 340 10.03 -17.58 -13.74
C GLY A 340 10.04 -17.33 -15.26
N GLY A 341 9.94 -16.07 -15.69
CA GLY A 341 10.24 -15.66 -17.07
C GLY A 341 9.02 -15.36 -17.96
N GLY A 342 7.82 -15.22 -17.39
CA GLY A 342 6.64 -14.77 -18.12
C GLY A 342 6.53 -13.25 -18.17
N GLN A 343 6.03 -12.72 -19.30
CA GLN A 343 5.68 -11.30 -19.46
C GLN A 343 4.41 -11.00 -18.66
N LEU A 344 4.46 -10.02 -17.74
CA LEU A 344 3.24 -9.47 -17.14
C LEU A 344 2.65 -8.44 -18.11
N ASP A 345 1.72 -8.87 -18.94
CA ASP A 345 1.06 -7.98 -19.89
C ASP A 345 0.25 -6.89 -19.17
N CYS A 346 0.17 -5.71 -19.79
CA CYS A 346 -0.66 -4.61 -19.31
C CYS A 346 -2.01 -4.63 -20.04
N HIS A 347 -2.95 -5.41 -19.53
CA HIS A 347 -4.33 -5.48 -20.05
C HIS A 347 -5.29 -4.62 -19.21
N VAL A 348 -6.37 -4.13 -19.83
CA VAL A 348 -7.49 -3.44 -19.17
C VAL A 348 -8.07 -4.31 -18.05
N THR A 349 -8.14 -5.62 -18.25
CA THR A 349 -8.56 -6.58 -17.22
C THR A 349 -7.72 -6.47 -15.95
N THR A 350 -6.38 -6.45 -16.09
CA THR A 350 -5.44 -6.31 -14.97
C THR A 350 -5.61 -4.98 -14.25
N ILE A 351 -5.83 -3.89 -14.99
CA ILE A 351 -6.10 -2.57 -14.39
C ILE A 351 -7.42 -2.58 -13.63
N CYS A 352 -8.48 -3.16 -14.21
CA CYS A 352 -9.79 -3.25 -13.57
C CYS A 352 -9.74 -4.09 -12.30
N TYR A 353 -9.03 -5.24 -12.32
CA TYR A 353 -8.79 -6.03 -11.10
C TYR A 353 -8.04 -5.24 -10.05
N PHE A 354 -6.98 -4.54 -10.44
CA PHE A 354 -6.20 -3.70 -9.54
C PHE A 354 -7.05 -2.57 -8.94
N ALA A 355 -7.85 -1.87 -9.75
CA ALA A 355 -8.74 -0.80 -9.31
C ALA A 355 -9.90 -1.33 -8.43
N ALA A 356 -10.35 -2.57 -8.64
CA ALA A 356 -11.40 -3.21 -7.85
C ALA A 356 -10.89 -3.86 -6.54
N MET A 357 -9.59 -3.83 -6.24
CA MET A 357 -9.04 -4.42 -5.00
C MET A 357 -9.73 -3.94 -3.71
N PRO A 358 -10.12 -2.66 -3.53
CA PRO A 358 -10.90 -2.22 -2.38
C PRO A 358 -12.21 -3.01 -2.18
N VAL A 359 -12.90 -3.33 -3.27
CA VAL A 359 -14.14 -4.13 -3.25
C VAL A 359 -13.83 -5.54 -2.77
N GLY A 360 -12.76 -6.14 -3.30
CA GLY A 360 -12.31 -7.47 -2.88
C GLY A 360 -11.91 -7.53 -1.39
N TYR A 361 -11.17 -6.54 -0.92
CA TYR A 361 -10.70 -6.48 0.48
C TYR A 361 -11.83 -6.30 1.49
N THR A 362 -12.94 -5.67 1.09
CA THR A 362 -14.08 -5.39 1.97
C THR A 362 -15.19 -6.43 1.86
N ALA A 363 -15.29 -7.15 0.74
CA ALA A 363 -16.34 -8.14 0.51
C ALA A 363 -16.39 -9.24 1.60
N VAL A 364 -15.25 -9.83 1.97
CA VAL A 364 -15.22 -10.90 3.00
C VAL A 364 -15.60 -10.36 4.38
N PRO A 365 -14.99 -9.29 4.91
CA PRO A 365 -15.44 -8.65 6.16
C PRO A 365 -16.95 -8.34 6.18
N THR A 366 -17.47 -7.74 5.11
CA THR A 366 -18.89 -7.41 4.97
C THR A 366 -19.77 -8.65 5.04
N LEU A 367 -19.49 -9.68 4.25
CA LEU A 367 -20.31 -10.90 4.24
C LEU A 367 -20.37 -11.53 5.63
N ILE A 368 -19.27 -11.49 6.38
CA ILE A 368 -19.21 -12.02 7.74
C ILE A 368 -20.03 -11.16 8.71
N GLN A 369 -19.91 -9.83 8.62
CA GLN A 369 -20.69 -8.91 9.44
C GLN A 369 -22.19 -9.09 9.23
N VAL A 370 -22.63 -9.11 7.97
CA VAL A 370 -24.04 -9.22 7.61
C VAL A 370 -24.59 -10.61 7.96
N CYS A 371 -23.89 -11.69 7.60
CA CYS A 371 -24.45 -13.04 7.71
C CYS A 371 -24.24 -13.72 9.08
N LEU A 372 -23.16 -13.39 9.81
CA LEU A 372 -22.81 -14.10 11.05
C LEU A 372 -22.95 -13.21 12.30
N ILE A 373 -22.54 -11.95 12.20
CA ILE A 373 -22.57 -11.01 13.34
C ILE A 373 -23.97 -10.40 13.47
N GLY A 374 -24.54 -9.91 12.37
CA GLY A 374 -25.83 -9.22 12.35
C GLY A 374 -25.74 -7.76 12.82
N SER A 375 -24.54 -7.19 12.87
CA SER A 375 -24.30 -5.79 13.24
C SER A 375 -23.20 -5.21 12.36
N THR A 376 -23.30 -3.92 12.07
CA THR A 376 -22.23 -3.13 11.45
C THR A 376 -21.27 -2.55 12.47
N GLY A 377 -21.52 -2.65 13.78
CA GLY A 377 -20.77 -1.87 14.78
C GLY A 377 -20.86 -0.38 14.46
N SER A 378 -19.75 0.35 14.59
CA SER A 378 -19.70 1.77 14.26
C SER A 378 -19.84 2.01 12.74
N VAL A 379 -20.96 2.62 12.37
CA VAL A 379 -21.28 3.06 11.00
C VAL A 379 -20.31 4.13 10.53
N SER A 380 -20.02 5.10 11.41
CA SER A 380 -19.12 6.21 11.08
C SER A 380 -17.68 5.73 10.85
N ALA A 381 -17.16 4.82 11.69
CA ALA A 381 -15.83 4.25 11.47
C ALA A 381 -15.75 3.40 10.18
N ALA A 382 -16.81 2.64 9.86
CA ALA A 382 -16.88 1.89 8.61
C ALA A 382 -16.82 2.81 7.38
N ASN A 383 -17.60 3.90 7.38
CA ASN A 383 -17.59 4.89 6.30
C ASN A 383 -16.20 5.53 6.12
N TRP A 384 -15.55 5.92 7.23
CA TRP A 384 -14.19 6.44 7.19
C TRP A 384 -13.21 5.44 6.58
N ALA A 385 -13.31 4.17 6.95
CA ALA A 385 -12.48 3.12 6.36
C ALA A 385 -12.70 2.99 4.85
N PHE A 386 -13.95 2.93 4.39
CA PHE A 386 -14.25 2.77 2.97
C PHE A 386 -13.91 4.02 2.14
N TRP A 387 -14.29 5.20 2.59
CA TRP A 387 -14.03 6.43 1.85
C TRP A 387 -12.53 6.71 1.75
N SER A 388 -11.79 6.59 2.85
CA SER A 388 -10.33 6.76 2.80
C SER A 388 -9.69 5.74 1.86
N LEU A 389 -10.09 4.47 1.92
CA LEU A 389 -9.55 3.44 1.05
C LEU A 389 -9.81 3.76 -0.43
N ILE A 390 -11.06 4.10 -0.80
CA ILE A 390 -11.44 4.42 -2.18
C ILE A 390 -10.69 5.66 -2.69
N ILE A 391 -10.67 6.74 -1.90
CA ILE A 391 -10.02 8.00 -2.30
C ILE A 391 -8.52 7.77 -2.52
N GLY A 392 -7.85 7.16 -1.54
CA GLY A 392 -6.42 6.85 -1.64
C GLY A 392 -6.10 5.91 -2.79
N TRP A 393 -6.90 4.85 -2.97
CA TRP A 393 -6.68 3.83 -4.00
C TRP A 393 -6.93 4.34 -5.42
N ILE A 394 -8.01 5.09 -5.65
CA ILE A 394 -8.30 5.70 -6.96
C ILE A 394 -7.19 6.68 -7.31
N TYR A 395 -6.75 7.50 -6.36
CA TYR A 395 -5.68 8.47 -6.65
C TYR A 395 -4.34 7.78 -6.94
N ARG A 396 -4.05 6.63 -6.31
CA ARG A 396 -2.88 5.78 -6.60
C ARG A 396 -2.84 5.26 -8.04
N LEU A 397 -3.97 5.13 -8.74
CA LEU A 397 -3.99 4.65 -10.13
C LEU A 397 -3.17 5.55 -11.06
N TRP A 398 -3.06 6.84 -10.74
CA TRP A 398 -2.31 7.83 -11.52
C TRP A 398 -0.79 7.79 -11.29
N ASP A 399 -0.33 6.87 -10.47
CA ASP A 399 1.09 6.70 -10.18
C ASP A 399 1.77 5.88 -11.29
N ARG A 400 3.10 6.02 -11.43
CA ARG A 400 3.86 5.48 -12.58
C ARG A 400 3.77 3.97 -12.71
N TRP A 401 3.61 3.29 -11.58
CA TRP A 401 3.47 1.83 -11.54
C TRP A 401 2.15 1.31 -12.16
N VAL A 402 1.07 2.11 -12.27
CA VAL A 402 -0.25 1.66 -12.78
C VAL A 402 -0.62 2.32 -14.10
N LEU A 403 -0.91 3.62 -14.11
CA LEU A 403 -1.30 4.33 -15.35
C LEU A 403 -0.30 5.39 -15.77
N ASP A 404 0.61 5.82 -14.90
CA ASP A 404 1.36 7.07 -15.10
C ASP A 404 0.41 8.27 -15.36
N GLY A 405 0.94 9.49 -15.49
CA GLY A 405 0.11 10.59 -15.98
C GLY A 405 -0.64 11.44 -14.96
N CYS A 406 -0.18 11.49 -13.70
CA CYS A 406 -0.72 12.45 -12.74
C CYS A 406 -0.45 13.91 -13.20
N VAL A 407 -1.49 14.58 -13.70
CA VAL A 407 -1.41 15.95 -14.27
C VAL A 407 -0.87 16.96 -13.26
N PHE A 408 -1.32 16.89 -12.00
CA PHE A 408 -0.81 17.76 -10.95
C PHE A 408 0.68 17.55 -10.71
N MET A 409 1.15 16.30 -10.68
CA MET A 409 2.56 16.01 -10.55
C MET A 409 3.37 16.48 -11.76
N LYS A 410 2.85 16.38 -12.99
CA LYS A 410 3.52 16.94 -14.18
C LYS A 410 3.73 18.45 -14.05
N TYR A 411 2.74 19.17 -13.52
CA TYR A 411 2.84 20.60 -13.27
C TYR A 411 3.88 20.93 -12.19
N PHE A 412 3.81 20.27 -11.03
CA PHE A 412 4.70 20.57 -9.90
C PHE A 412 6.12 20.02 -10.07
N THR A 413 6.35 19.08 -10.99
CA THR A 413 7.67 18.50 -11.29
C THR A 413 8.23 18.96 -12.64
N ALA A 414 7.62 19.95 -13.28
CA ALA A 414 8.05 20.48 -14.57
C ALA A 414 9.53 20.93 -14.54
N PRO A 415 10.26 20.81 -15.69
CA PRO A 415 11.67 21.17 -15.76
C PRO A 415 11.92 22.63 -15.34
N GLY A 416 12.80 22.84 -14.38
CA GLY A 416 13.14 24.17 -13.85
C GLY A 416 13.83 24.10 -12.49
N LYS A 417 14.21 25.25 -11.92
CA LYS A 417 14.67 25.30 -10.52
C LYS A 417 13.45 25.10 -9.62
N PRO A 418 13.35 23.99 -8.86
CA PRO A 418 12.18 23.75 -8.01
C PRO A 418 12.09 24.85 -6.95
N THR A 419 10.97 25.56 -6.92
CA THR A 419 10.68 26.51 -5.83
C THR A 419 10.13 25.75 -4.61
N LEU A 420 10.08 26.41 -3.45
CA LEU A 420 9.42 25.85 -2.26
C LEU A 420 7.96 25.47 -2.58
N PHE A 421 7.25 26.32 -3.33
CA PHE A 421 5.88 26.05 -3.78
C PHE A 421 5.80 24.77 -4.63
N HIS A 422 6.71 24.56 -5.59
CA HIS A 422 6.75 23.33 -6.38
C HIS A 422 7.02 22.10 -5.53
N THR A 423 7.92 22.22 -4.56
CA THR A 423 8.27 21.13 -3.64
C THR A 423 7.08 20.73 -2.77
N ILE A 424 6.38 21.71 -2.19
CA ILE A 424 5.18 21.48 -1.38
C ILE A 424 4.07 20.89 -2.25
N GLY A 425 3.85 21.45 -3.44
CA GLY A 425 2.87 20.95 -4.39
C GLY A 425 3.13 19.49 -4.79
N ALA A 426 4.37 19.15 -5.17
CA ALA A 426 4.76 17.78 -5.50
C ALA A 426 4.58 16.82 -4.30
N ALA A 427 4.82 17.29 -3.08
CA ALA A 427 4.60 16.49 -1.88
C ALA A 427 3.10 16.23 -1.62
N LEU A 428 2.26 17.26 -1.75
CA LEU A 428 0.81 17.17 -1.50
C LEU A 428 0.07 16.37 -2.57
N PHE A 429 0.45 16.53 -3.84
CA PHE A 429 -0.24 15.91 -4.97
C PHE A 429 0.40 14.59 -5.42
N SER A 430 1.41 14.08 -4.70
CA SER A 430 1.98 12.77 -4.99
C SER A 430 0.91 11.68 -4.81
N PRO A 431 0.63 10.86 -5.85
CA PRO A 431 -0.28 9.71 -5.76
C PRO A 431 0.06 8.76 -4.61
N THR A 432 1.35 8.47 -4.45
CA THR A 432 1.83 7.59 -3.40
C THR A 432 1.65 8.21 -2.01
N ALA A 433 1.91 9.52 -1.85
CA ALA A 433 1.73 10.21 -0.58
C ALA A 433 0.26 10.23 -0.15
N SER A 434 -0.63 10.55 -1.10
CA SER A 434 -2.07 10.52 -0.86
C SER A 434 -2.51 9.11 -0.47
N LEU A 435 -2.05 8.08 -1.18
CA LEU A 435 -2.31 6.71 -0.80
C LEU A 435 -1.90 6.44 0.65
N HIS A 436 -0.63 6.65 1.03
CA HIS A 436 -0.17 6.35 2.39
C HIS A 436 -0.96 7.08 3.46
N PHE A 437 -1.26 8.36 3.21
CA PHE A 437 -2.06 9.17 4.13
C PHE A 437 -3.43 8.54 4.34
N PHE A 438 -4.13 8.21 3.25
CA PHE A 438 -5.47 7.65 3.31
C PHE A 438 -5.50 6.19 3.77
N THR A 439 -4.57 5.34 3.38
CA THR A 439 -4.49 3.95 3.86
C THR A 439 -4.13 3.87 5.34
N GLY A 440 -3.33 4.81 5.85
CA GLY A 440 -3.12 4.95 7.29
C GLY A 440 -4.43 5.23 8.04
N ILE A 441 -5.26 6.15 7.51
CA ILE A 441 -6.62 6.41 8.02
C ILE A 441 -7.50 5.16 7.88
N THR A 442 -7.47 4.48 6.74
CA THR A 442 -8.24 3.25 6.50
C THR A 442 -7.93 2.20 7.55
N LEU A 443 -6.66 1.93 7.81
CA LEU A 443 -6.25 0.92 8.79
C LEU A 443 -6.69 1.30 10.21
N LEU A 444 -6.60 2.59 10.56
CA LEU A 444 -7.06 3.08 11.86
C LEU A 444 -8.57 2.95 12.01
N ALA A 445 -9.33 3.47 11.04
CA ALA A 445 -10.78 3.45 11.05
C ALA A 445 -11.34 2.03 11.00
N ALA A 446 -10.75 1.15 10.20
CA ALA A 446 -11.13 -0.25 10.13
C ALA A 446 -10.82 -1.00 11.43
N TYR A 447 -9.70 -0.67 12.11
CA TYR A 447 -9.40 -1.21 13.44
C TYR A 447 -10.39 -0.69 14.49
N THR A 448 -10.68 0.62 14.51
CA THR A 448 -11.70 1.24 15.37
C THR A 448 -13.07 0.60 15.17
N HIS A 449 -13.46 0.38 13.92
CA HIS A 449 -14.68 -0.33 13.56
C HIS A 449 -14.67 -1.79 14.06
N ALA A 450 -13.58 -2.52 13.85
CA ALA A 450 -13.43 -3.88 14.37
C ALA A 450 -13.54 -3.93 15.92
N ARG A 451 -13.02 -2.93 16.63
CA ARG A 451 -13.17 -2.80 18.08
C ARG A 451 -14.62 -2.54 18.50
N SER A 452 -15.35 -1.69 17.78
CA SER A 452 -16.79 -1.47 18.06
C SER A 452 -17.64 -2.73 17.90
N LEU A 453 -17.23 -3.66 17.03
CA LEU A 453 -17.89 -4.96 16.87
C LEU A 453 -17.66 -5.90 18.06
N GLU A 454 -16.58 -5.74 18.84
CA GLU A 454 -16.32 -6.60 20.02
C GLU A 454 -17.37 -6.43 21.10
N GLU A 455 -17.89 -5.22 21.27
CA GLU A 455 -18.91 -4.95 22.28
C GLU A 455 -20.24 -5.64 21.96
N TYR A 456 -20.47 -5.98 20.69
CA TYR A 456 -21.67 -6.67 20.23
C TYR A 456 -21.60 -8.20 20.42
N VAL A 457 -20.40 -8.79 20.38
CA VAL A 457 -20.19 -10.26 20.39
C VAL A 457 -19.88 -10.79 21.79
#